data_AF-A0A425DPH5-F1
#
_entry.id   AF-A0A425DPH5-F1
#
_cell.length_a   1.000
_cell.length_b   1.000
_cell.length_c   1.000
_cell.angle_alpha   90.00
_cell.angle_beta   90.00
_cell.angle_gamma   90.00
#
_symmetry.space_group_name_H-M   'P 1'
#
loop_
_entity.id
_entity.type
_entity.pdbx_description
1 polymer ?
#
loop_
_entity_poly.entity_id
_entity_poly.type
_entity_poly.pdbx_seq_one_letter_code
_entity_poly.pdbx_strand_id
1 'polypeptide(L)'
;MLADQMPCNARNCFPGKVFDSNTHTTNLYGDDVEVDYRGAEVTVANFIKVLTGRHEPGTPASRRLDSDEDSNVFVFMTGHGGDGFLKFQDAEELSSHDIAQAVQEMHVKGRYNELFYMVDTCQAGSLATQLYSPNVVTIGSARTGENSYAYHTDFEVFIVVLPKM
;
A
#
# COMPACT_ATOMS: atom_id res chain seq x y z
N MET A 1 3.89 -3.55 3.39
CA MET A 1 3.18 -3.57 4.70
C MET A 1 1.86 -4.31 4.50
N LEU A 2 1.50 -5.25 5.38
CA LEU A 2 0.31 -6.10 5.19
C LEU A 2 -0.34 -6.44 6.53
N ALA A 3 -1.68 -6.40 6.61
CA ALA A 3 -2.41 -6.81 7.82
C ALA A 3 -2.04 -8.24 8.28
N ASP A 4 -1.74 -9.12 7.32
CA ASP A 4 -1.24 -10.49 7.49
C ASP A 4 -2.21 -11.42 8.25
N GLN A 5 -3.52 -11.12 8.24
CA GLN A 5 -4.54 -11.91 8.94
C GLN A 5 -5.24 -12.95 8.04
N MET A 6 -5.22 -12.77 6.72
CA MET A 6 -5.98 -13.57 5.77
C MET A 6 -5.49 -15.03 5.62
N PRO A 7 -4.17 -15.32 5.53
CA PRO A 7 -3.68 -16.69 5.38
C PRO A 7 -4.08 -17.61 6.55
N CYS A 8 -4.14 -17.06 7.77
CA CYS A 8 -4.45 -17.80 9.00
C CYS A 8 -5.87 -17.54 9.52
N ASN A 9 -6.74 -16.94 8.71
CA ASN A 9 -8.13 -16.67 9.11
C ASN A 9 -8.89 -17.99 9.28
N ALA A 10 -9.65 -18.14 10.37
CA ALA A 10 -10.45 -19.34 10.63
C ALA A 10 -11.52 -19.63 9.55
N ARG A 11 -11.88 -18.62 8.74
CA ARG A 11 -12.79 -18.77 7.60
C ARG A 11 -12.09 -19.26 6.32
N ASN A 12 -10.76 -19.17 6.24
CA ASN A 12 -10.02 -19.59 5.08
C ASN A 12 -9.96 -21.13 5.02
N CYS A 13 -10.59 -21.73 4.00
CA CYS A 13 -10.58 -23.18 3.77
C CYS A 13 -9.19 -23.72 3.39
N PHE A 14 -8.22 -22.85 3.07
CA PHE A 14 -6.86 -23.18 2.70
C PHE A 14 -5.83 -22.50 3.64
N PRO A 15 -5.60 -23.06 4.84
CA PRO A 15 -4.69 -22.46 5.82
C PRO A 15 -3.29 -22.19 5.24
N GLY A 16 -2.78 -20.98 5.48
CA GLY A 16 -1.47 -20.54 5.01
C GLY A 16 -1.42 -20.21 3.51
N LYS A 17 -2.56 -20.09 2.82
CA LYS A 17 -2.62 -19.78 1.39
C LYS A 17 -3.51 -18.58 1.10
N VAL A 18 -3.11 -17.81 0.10
CA VAL A 18 -3.87 -16.71 -0.50
C VAL A 18 -3.71 -16.84 -2.00
N PHE A 19 -4.78 -16.68 -2.78
CA PHE A 19 -4.75 -16.92 -4.22
C PHE A 19 -5.04 -15.65 -5.01
N ASP A 20 -4.52 -15.58 -6.23
CA ASP A 20 -4.78 -14.48 -7.18
C ASP A 20 -6.15 -14.60 -7.88
N SER A 21 -6.81 -15.77 -7.73
CA SER A 21 -8.06 -16.11 -8.39
C SER A 21 -8.72 -17.33 -7.76
N ASN A 22 -10.02 -17.48 -8.07
CA ASN A 22 -10.88 -18.59 -7.69
C ASN A 22 -10.55 -19.94 -8.34
N THR A 23 -9.54 -20.03 -9.21
CA THR A 23 -9.01 -21.32 -9.70
C THR A 23 -8.01 -21.93 -8.74
N HIS A 24 -7.53 -21.17 -7.74
CA HIS A 24 -6.54 -21.57 -6.74
C HIS A 24 -5.24 -22.15 -7.32
N THR A 25 -4.89 -21.78 -8.55
CA THR A 25 -3.70 -22.30 -9.22
C THR A 25 -2.40 -21.69 -8.70
N THR A 26 -2.46 -20.43 -8.23
CA THR A 26 -1.28 -19.65 -7.83
C THR A 26 -1.43 -19.21 -6.38
N ASN A 27 -0.64 -19.79 -5.48
CA ASN A 27 -0.54 -19.30 -4.09
C ASN A 27 0.37 -18.07 -4.05
N LEU A 28 -0.21 -16.91 -3.76
CA LEU A 28 0.49 -15.64 -3.61
C LEU A 28 1.20 -15.50 -2.28
N TYR A 29 0.74 -16.19 -1.21
CA TYR A 29 1.41 -16.08 0.10
C TYR A 29 2.70 -16.88 0.12
N GLY A 30 2.66 -18.12 -0.38
CA GLY A 30 3.84 -18.95 -0.69
C GLY A 30 4.91 -19.02 0.40
N ASP A 31 6.11 -19.43 -0.01
CA ASP A 31 7.31 -19.37 0.84
C ASP A 31 8.13 -18.09 0.60
N ASP A 32 7.80 -17.35 -0.47
CA ASP A 32 8.62 -16.23 -0.97
C ASP A 32 8.14 -14.84 -0.53
N VAL A 33 6.97 -14.74 0.15
CA VAL A 33 6.48 -13.44 0.63
C VAL A 33 7.16 -13.03 1.92
N GLU A 34 7.96 -11.98 1.83
CA GLU A 34 8.47 -11.26 3.00
C GLU A 34 7.49 -10.16 3.40
N VAL A 35 6.97 -10.24 4.62
CA VAL A 35 6.14 -9.18 5.19
C VAL A 35 6.94 -8.44 6.27
N ASP A 36 7.43 -7.25 5.92
CA ASP A 36 8.25 -6.43 6.82
C ASP A 36 7.48 -5.81 7.98
N TYR A 37 6.24 -5.36 7.73
CA TYR A 37 5.35 -4.79 8.73
C TYR A 37 4.02 -5.55 8.70
N ARG A 38 3.69 -6.20 9.83
CA ARG A 38 2.57 -7.14 9.98
C ARG A 38 1.58 -6.64 11.03
N GLY A 39 0.29 -6.85 10.81
CA GLY A 39 -0.76 -6.61 11.80
C GLY A 39 -0.69 -5.22 12.43
N ALA A 40 -0.49 -5.16 13.75
CA ALA A 40 -0.45 -3.91 14.53
C ALA A 40 0.68 -2.96 14.14
N GLU A 41 1.71 -3.41 13.42
CA GLU A 41 2.78 -2.54 12.94
C GLU A 41 2.41 -1.80 11.64
N VAL A 42 1.29 -2.15 11.01
CA VAL A 42 0.76 -1.47 9.83
C VAL A 42 0.02 -0.20 10.27
N THR A 43 0.79 0.85 10.49
CA THR A 43 0.30 2.17 10.94
C THR A 43 0.72 3.26 9.95
N VAL A 44 -0.04 4.36 9.96
CA VAL A 44 0.31 5.56 9.18
C VAL A 44 1.71 6.06 9.57
N ALA A 45 2.01 6.06 10.87
CA ALA A 45 3.31 6.51 11.38
C ALA A 45 4.48 5.70 10.82
N ASN A 46 4.35 4.36 10.75
CA ASN A 46 5.40 3.52 10.18
C ASN A 46 5.53 3.72 8.67
N PHE A 47 4.42 3.87 7.95
CA PHE A 47 4.44 4.14 6.50
C PHE A 47 5.22 5.43 6.20
N ILE A 48 4.90 6.52 6.90
CA ILE A 48 5.58 7.81 6.75
C ILE A 48 7.06 7.72 7.16
N LYS A 49 7.40 6.98 8.23
CA LYS A 49 8.80 6.76 8.63
C LYS A 49 9.62 6.07 7.55
N VAL A 50 9.06 5.05 6.89
CA VAL A 50 9.73 4.35 5.79
C VAL A 50 10.04 5.31 4.64
N LEU A 51 9.05 6.07 4.17
CA LEU A 51 9.25 7.04 3.09
C LEU A 51 10.30 8.10 3.45
N THR A 52 10.20 8.67 4.65
CA THR A 52 11.04 9.79 5.08
C THR A 52 12.42 9.40 5.64
N GLY A 53 12.70 8.09 5.74
CA GLY A 53 13.94 7.54 6.27
C GLY A 53 14.16 7.81 7.76
N ARG A 54 13.09 8.04 8.54
CA ARG A 54 13.16 8.38 9.97
C ARG A 54 13.17 7.10 10.82
N HIS A 55 14.29 6.39 10.75
CA HIS A 55 14.48 5.11 11.43
C HIS A 55 15.36 5.25 12.68
N GLU A 56 15.07 4.45 13.71
CA GLU A 56 15.93 4.34 14.88
C GLU A 56 17.25 3.63 14.52
N PRO A 57 18.37 3.95 15.19
CA PRO A 57 19.61 3.22 15.02
C PRO A 57 19.40 1.70 15.18
N GLY A 58 19.87 0.93 14.19
CA GLY A 58 19.74 -0.54 14.20
C GLY A 58 18.45 -1.10 13.60
N THR A 59 17.53 -0.27 13.10
CA THR A 59 16.37 -0.74 12.30
C THR A 59 16.88 -1.66 11.17
N PRO A 60 16.31 -2.86 10.89
CA PRO A 60 16.79 -3.74 9.81
C PRO A 60 16.61 -3.14 8.41
N ALA A 61 17.44 -3.52 7.44
CA ALA A 61 17.35 -2.99 6.05
C ALA A 61 16.02 -3.29 5.38
N SER A 62 15.43 -4.48 5.63
CA SER A 62 14.11 -4.85 5.07
C SER A 62 12.98 -3.92 5.55
N ARG A 63 13.18 -3.22 6.68
CA ARG A 63 12.24 -2.25 7.25
C ARG A 63 12.55 -0.81 6.88
N ARG A 64 13.37 -0.58 5.86
CA ARG A 64 13.76 0.76 5.42
C ARG A 64 13.56 0.91 3.92
N LEU A 65 13.39 2.15 3.48
CA LEU A 65 13.54 2.52 2.09
C LEU A 65 14.93 3.15 1.94
N ASP A 66 15.96 2.37 1.69
CA ASP A 66 17.34 2.84 1.51
C ASP A 66 17.54 3.42 0.09
N SER A 67 16.76 4.46 -0.24
CA SER A 67 16.79 5.18 -1.52
C SER A 67 17.49 6.54 -1.42
N ASP A 68 17.98 7.00 -2.56
CA ASP A 68 18.72 8.24 -2.76
C ASP A 68 18.26 8.99 -4.03
N GLU A 69 19.00 10.01 -4.44
CA GLU A 69 18.66 10.90 -5.56
C GLU A 69 18.74 10.21 -6.92
N ASP A 70 19.36 9.04 -7.02
CA ASP A 70 19.46 8.22 -8.24
C ASP A 70 18.42 7.08 -8.25
N SER A 71 17.68 6.90 -7.16
CA SER A 71 16.75 5.78 -6.98
C SER A 71 15.36 6.06 -7.55
N ASN A 72 14.80 5.12 -8.31
CA ASN A 72 13.39 5.17 -8.70
C ASN A 72 12.52 4.44 -7.66
N VAL A 73 11.50 5.12 -7.14
CA VAL A 73 10.65 4.60 -6.05
C VAL A 73 9.25 4.29 -6.56
N PHE A 74 8.78 3.08 -6.30
CA PHE A 74 7.39 2.67 -6.56
C PHE A 74 6.63 2.51 -5.25
N VAL A 75 5.51 3.22 -5.12
CA VAL A 75 4.61 3.12 -3.98
C VAL A 75 3.27 2.60 -4.48
N PHE A 76 2.93 1.38 -4.08
CA PHE A 76 1.61 0.78 -4.32
C PHE A 76 0.80 0.73 -3.03
N MET A 77 -0.43 1.21 -3.10
CA MET A 77 -1.37 1.19 -1.99
C MET A 77 -2.71 0.63 -2.46
N THR A 78 -3.28 -0.26 -1.66
CA THR A 78 -4.62 -0.80 -1.90
C THR A 78 -5.38 -0.93 -0.60
N GLY A 79 -6.68 -0.64 -0.64
CA GLY A 79 -7.56 -0.72 0.52
C GLY A 79 -8.85 0.07 0.31
N HIS A 80 -9.50 0.38 1.42
CA HIS A 80 -10.66 1.27 1.43
C HIS A 80 -10.24 2.72 1.65
N GLY A 81 -11.00 3.64 1.08
CA GLY A 81 -10.73 5.06 1.15
C GLY A 81 -11.94 5.88 0.73
N GLY A 82 -11.73 7.19 0.66
CA GLY A 82 -12.73 8.17 0.28
C GLY A 82 -12.07 9.44 -0.24
N ASP A 83 -12.82 10.55 -0.23
CA ASP A 83 -12.31 11.83 -0.71
C ASP A 83 -11.16 12.33 0.18
N GLY A 84 -9.94 12.22 -0.34
CA GLY A 84 -8.72 12.70 0.30
C GLY A 84 -8.12 11.77 1.35
N PHE A 85 -8.56 10.52 1.50
CA PHE A 85 -7.98 9.60 2.49
C PHE A 85 -8.03 8.11 2.11
N LEU A 86 -7.11 7.32 2.69
CA LEU A 86 -7.07 5.86 2.66
C LEU A 86 -7.00 5.31 4.08
N LYS A 87 -7.79 4.28 4.39
CA LYS A 87 -7.87 3.67 5.72
C LYS A 87 -6.72 2.69 5.98
N PHE A 88 -6.15 2.76 7.17
CA PHE A 88 -5.17 1.82 7.70
C PHE A 88 -5.82 1.01 8.84
N GLN A 89 -5.95 -0.31 8.65
CA GLN A 89 -6.47 -1.26 9.65
C GLN A 89 -7.82 -0.87 10.28
N ASP A 90 -8.67 -0.12 9.56
CA ASP A 90 -9.94 0.46 10.08
C ASP A 90 -9.80 1.33 11.35
N ALA A 91 -8.58 1.72 11.72
CA ALA A 91 -8.27 2.47 12.93
C ALA A 91 -7.72 3.86 12.65
N GLU A 92 -6.94 4.00 11.58
CA GLU A 92 -6.30 5.25 11.17
C GLU A 92 -6.66 5.60 9.73
N GLU A 93 -6.48 6.86 9.37
CA GLU A 93 -6.64 7.35 8.01
C GLU A 93 -5.35 8.06 7.58
N LEU A 94 -4.82 7.68 6.43
CA LEU A 94 -3.75 8.40 5.75
C LEU A 94 -4.39 9.41 4.81
N SER A 95 -4.17 10.71 5.06
CA SER A 95 -4.73 11.77 4.22
C SER A 95 -3.85 12.09 3.01
N SER A 96 -4.44 12.71 1.99
CA SER A 96 -3.73 13.26 0.83
C SER A 96 -2.67 14.29 1.25
N HIS A 97 -2.91 15.04 2.32
CA HIS A 97 -1.94 15.98 2.88
C HIS A 97 -0.74 15.27 3.52
N ASP A 98 -0.95 14.15 4.23
CA ASP A 98 0.15 13.37 4.82
C ASP A 98 1.05 12.80 3.73
N ILE A 99 0.46 12.29 2.64
CA ILE A 99 1.19 11.77 1.48
C ILE A 99 2.00 12.90 0.83
N ALA A 100 1.38 14.06 0.59
CA ALA A 100 2.06 15.22 0.00
C ALA A 100 3.23 15.70 0.84
N GLN A 101 3.07 15.76 2.17
CA GLN A 101 4.15 16.15 3.07
C GLN A 101 5.28 15.12 3.09
N ALA A 102 4.97 13.83 3.11
CA ALA A 102 5.98 12.78 3.08
C ALA A 102 6.78 12.78 1.77
N VAL A 103 6.10 12.88 0.63
CA VAL A 103 6.74 12.95 -0.69
C VAL A 103 7.57 14.23 -0.82
N GLN A 104 7.09 15.36 -0.30
CA GLN A 104 7.89 16.58 -0.27
C GLN A 104 9.14 16.43 0.60
N GLU A 105 9.04 15.77 1.74
CA GLU A 105 10.20 15.51 2.58
C GLU A 105 11.20 14.57 1.88
N MET A 106 10.71 13.55 1.17
CA MET A 106 11.55 12.70 0.32
C MET A 106 12.30 13.53 -0.74
N HIS A 107 11.60 14.45 -1.40
CA HIS A 107 12.19 15.32 -2.41
C HIS A 107 13.28 16.23 -1.83
N VAL A 108 12.99 16.93 -0.73
CA VAL A 108 13.94 17.83 -0.06
C VAL A 108 15.19 17.08 0.43
N LYS A 109 15.02 15.81 0.80
CA LYS A 109 16.11 14.93 1.26
C LYS A 109 16.82 14.18 0.12
N GLY A 110 16.44 14.38 -1.14
CA GLY A 110 17.01 13.66 -2.27
C GLY A 110 16.86 12.14 -2.14
N ARG A 111 15.65 11.64 -1.84
CA ARG A 111 15.38 10.21 -1.64
C ARG A 111 14.75 9.52 -2.85
N TYR A 112 14.61 10.22 -3.98
CA TYR A 112 14.21 9.62 -5.24
C TYR A 112 14.66 10.48 -6.43
N ASN A 113 14.93 9.82 -7.56
CA ASN A 113 15.01 10.41 -8.89
C ASN A 113 13.60 10.58 -9.49
N GLU A 114 12.84 9.47 -9.56
CA GLU A 114 11.44 9.44 -9.98
C GLU A 114 10.60 8.64 -8.98
N LEU A 115 9.38 9.10 -8.70
CA LEU A 115 8.43 8.41 -7.84
C LEU A 115 7.16 8.07 -8.62
N PHE A 116 6.81 6.78 -8.65
CA PHE A 116 5.54 6.31 -9.19
C PHE A 116 4.60 5.93 -8.04
N TYR A 117 3.49 6.65 -7.91
CA TYR A 117 2.48 6.43 -6.89
C TYR A 117 1.20 5.84 -7.48
N MET A 118 0.93 4.59 -7.14
CA MET A 118 -0.22 3.83 -7.64
C MET A 118 -1.15 3.50 -6.48
N VAL A 119 -2.43 3.86 -6.63
CA VAL A 119 -3.43 3.62 -5.58
C VAL A 119 -4.68 2.95 -6.13
N ASP A 120 -5.07 1.85 -5.50
CA ASP A 120 -6.34 1.19 -5.74
C ASP A 120 -7.29 1.33 -4.54
N THR A 121 -8.23 2.27 -4.65
CA THR A 121 -9.26 2.56 -3.63
C THR A 121 -10.40 3.35 -4.26
N CYS A 122 -11.56 3.38 -3.60
CA CYS A 122 -12.60 4.35 -3.91
C CYS A 122 -12.02 5.77 -3.87
N GLN A 123 -12.34 6.58 -4.88
CA GLN A 123 -11.90 7.96 -5.02
C GLN A 123 -10.37 8.14 -5.02
N ALA A 124 -9.60 7.15 -5.51
CA ALA A 124 -8.14 7.18 -5.55
C ALA A 124 -7.55 8.48 -6.14
N GLY A 125 -8.19 9.06 -7.16
CA GLY A 125 -7.76 10.32 -7.76
C GLY A 125 -7.69 11.50 -6.79
N SER A 126 -8.49 11.50 -5.71
CA SER A 126 -8.47 12.54 -4.68
C SER A 126 -7.15 12.55 -3.88
N LEU A 127 -6.48 11.41 -3.73
CA LEU A 127 -5.25 11.28 -2.93
C LEU A 127 -4.05 11.99 -3.57
N ALA A 128 -4.04 12.15 -4.88
CA ALA A 128 -2.97 12.82 -5.61
C ALA A 128 -3.16 14.35 -5.69
N THR A 129 -4.33 14.88 -5.31
CA THR A 129 -4.67 16.31 -5.51
C THR A 129 -3.77 17.28 -4.75
N GLN A 130 -3.17 16.83 -3.65
CA GLN A 130 -2.29 17.64 -2.81
C GLN A 130 -0.81 17.43 -3.15
N LEU A 131 -0.45 16.53 -4.07
CA LEU A 131 0.95 16.31 -4.44
C LEU A 131 1.47 17.47 -5.29
N TYR A 132 2.59 18.05 -4.86
CA TYR A 132 3.22 19.20 -5.53
C TYR A 132 4.73 19.02 -5.77
N SER A 133 5.31 17.92 -5.29
CA SER A 133 6.73 17.62 -5.49
C SER A 133 7.01 17.21 -6.94
N PRO A 134 8.18 17.56 -7.49
CA PRO A 134 8.53 17.23 -8.87
C PRO A 134 8.86 15.74 -9.02
N ASN A 135 8.89 15.29 -10.27
CA ASN A 135 9.26 13.92 -10.67
C ASN A 135 8.35 12.84 -10.04
N VAL A 136 7.07 13.16 -9.85
CA VAL A 136 6.05 12.22 -9.35
C VAL A 136 5.03 11.94 -10.44
N VAL A 137 4.83 10.67 -10.77
CA VAL A 137 3.74 10.20 -11.62
C VAL A 137 2.73 9.46 -10.76
N THR A 138 1.44 9.68 -11.00
CA THR A 138 0.38 9.03 -10.23
C THR A 138 -0.62 8.31 -11.11
N ILE A 139 -1.15 7.19 -10.64
CA ILE A 139 -2.31 6.53 -11.22
C ILE A 139 -3.24 6.04 -10.11
N GLY A 140 -4.54 6.19 -10.33
CA GLY A 140 -5.58 5.78 -9.38
C GLY A 140 -6.64 4.94 -10.07
N SER A 141 -7.23 3.97 -9.35
CA SER A 141 -8.26 3.08 -9.91
C SER A 141 -9.63 3.75 -10.11
N ALA A 142 -9.89 4.88 -9.46
CA ALA A 142 -11.17 5.61 -9.54
C ALA A 142 -10.98 7.14 -9.48
N ARG A 143 -11.86 7.90 -10.13
CA ARG A 143 -11.89 9.37 -10.02
C ARG A 143 -12.49 9.83 -8.69
N THR A 144 -12.27 11.08 -8.31
CA THR A 144 -12.98 11.70 -7.18
C THR A 144 -14.50 11.59 -7.39
N GLY A 145 -15.22 11.14 -6.37
CA GLY A 145 -16.65 10.84 -6.45
C GLY A 145 -17.03 9.46 -7.02
N GLU A 146 -16.07 8.64 -7.47
CA GLU A 146 -16.32 7.29 -8.00
C GLU A 146 -15.83 6.19 -7.03
N ASN A 147 -16.54 5.06 -7.02
CA ASN A 147 -16.11 3.85 -6.30
C ASN A 147 -15.12 3.05 -7.15
N SER A 148 -14.18 2.34 -6.47
CA SER A 148 -13.45 1.25 -7.10
C SER A 148 -14.20 -0.08 -6.89
N TYR A 149 -13.98 -1.03 -7.79
CA TYR A 149 -14.67 -2.32 -7.77
C TYR A 149 -13.67 -3.46 -7.75
N ALA A 150 -13.98 -4.46 -6.94
CA ALA A 150 -13.31 -5.73 -6.99
C ALA A 150 -13.68 -6.51 -8.25
N TYR A 151 -12.82 -7.45 -8.62
CA TYR A 151 -13.04 -8.31 -9.77
C TYR A 151 -13.96 -9.49 -9.43
N HIS A 152 -13.69 -10.20 -8.32
CA HIS A 152 -14.58 -11.27 -7.83
C HIS A 152 -14.45 -11.48 -6.33
N THR A 153 -15.38 -12.25 -5.75
CA THR A 153 -15.31 -12.72 -4.37
C THR A 153 -15.06 -14.21 -4.37
N ASP A 154 -14.10 -14.65 -3.57
CA ASP A 154 -13.84 -16.05 -3.31
C ASP A 154 -14.40 -16.42 -1.93
N PHE A 155 -15.44 -17.27 -1.92
CA PHE A 155 -16.11 -17.68 -0.69
C PHE A 155 -15.38 -18.79 0.07
N GLU A 156 -14.39 -19.46 -0.53
CA GLU A 156 -13.60 -20.48 0.16
C GLU A 156 -12.44 -19.85 0.94
N VAL A 157 -11.90 -18.74 0.44
CA VAL A 157 -10.87 -17.96 1.13
C VAL A 157 -11.47 -16.80 1.93
N PHE A 158 -12.75 -16.47 1.67
CA PHE A 158 -13.47 -15.29 2.21
C PHE A 158 -12.74 -13.97 1.94
N ILE A 159 -12.20 -13.83 0.73
CA ILE A 159 -11.47 -12.64 0.28
C ILE A 159 -12.10 -12.09 -1.00
N VAL A 160 -12.03 -10.77 -1.11
CA VAL A 160 -12.39 -10.03 -2.32
C VAL A 160 -11.11 -9.82 -3.15
N VAL A 161 -11.11 -10.30 -4.39
CA VAL A 161 -9.95 -10.28 -5.28
C VAL A 161 -10.01 -9.07 -6.20
N LEU A 162 -8.90 -8.33 -6.28
CA LEU A 162 -8.77 -7.14 -7.11
C LEU A 162 -8.57 -7.49 -8.60
N PRO A 163 -8.96 -6.62 -9.53
CA PRO A 163 -8.72 -6.84 -10.96
C PRO A 163 -7.23 -6.95 -11.27
N LYS A 164 -6.87 -7.84 -12.21
CA LYS A 164 -5.56 -7.79 -12.86
C LYS A 164 -5.50 -6.54 -13.73
N MET A 165 -4.52 -5.68 -13.48
CA MET A 165 -4.24 -4.49 -14.30
C MET A 165 -3.38 -4.84 -15.51
#